data_AF-A0AA91PVW5-F1
#
_entry.id   AF-A0AA91PVW5-F1
#
_cell.length_a   1.000
_cell.length_b   1.000
_cell.length_c   1.000
_cell.angle_alpha   90.00
_cell.angle_beta   90.00
_cell.angle_gamma   90.00
#
_symmetry.space_group_name_H-M   'P 1'
#
loop_
_entity.id
_entity.type
_entity.pdbx_description
1 polymer ?
#
loop_
_entity_poly.entity_id
_entity_poly.type
_entity_poly.pdbx_seq_one_letter_code
_entity_poly.pdbx_strand_id
1 'polypeptide(L)'
;MSSPNNLVSELAQVVPEPIEIPKEGTPESESFNVTPDDNVWKRIIKKLRSIQKYSAYGFLGFFGLHVTSTIVAPGIGLSPETCQDLFEMCRNVYLGPIFEYSMIYTTVGLHVGSGIALRCIDTRKYRKTFSQKQKEIIIKDGERDDIGLGGLGTLLGLGFKKSWISTHFPSLTPLTFSGYIMFLSLAFHFFKMRVAPILIDGDSSLITLRYVTHYLKQSHYGTAGKAINYIMLLLLSGVSFYHVVSGLFKYRRQFSLRAKKIAYGVIGTFTALSVVAMARFSRWNLESGFIGKQFMKYLHLI
;
A
#
# COMPACT_ATOMS: atom_id res chain seq x y z
N MET A 1 -40.23 -14.21 -66.29
CA MET A 1 -39.45 -13.61 -65.20
C MET A 1 -40.36 -13.48 -63.99
N SER A 2 -40.36 -14.49 -63.12
CA SER A 2 -41.19 -14.56 -61.91
C SER A 2 -40.39 -14.08 -60.70
N SER A 3 -40.96 -13.13 -59.96
CA SER A 3 -40.35 -12.45 -58.81
C SER A 3 -40.39 -13.33 -57.55
N PRO A 4 -39.35 -13.34 -56.69
CA PRO A 4 -39.27 -14.18 -55.50
C PRO A 4 -39.78 -13.41 -54.27
N ASN A 5 -40.86 -13.85 -53.62
CA ASN A 5 -41.27 -13.32 -52.31
C ASN A 5 -42.25 -14.26 -51.58
N ASN A 6 -41.81 -15.48 -51.25
CA ASN A 6 -42.57 -16.40 -50.39
C ASN A 6 -41.65 -17.16 -49.43
N LEU A 7 -40.93 -16.43 -48.57
CA LEU A 7 -40.12 -17.01 -47.49
C LEU A 7 -40.47 -16.44 -46.10
N VAL A 8 -41.67 -15.88 -45.93
CA VAL A 8 -42.11 -15.31 -44.63
C VAL A 8 -43.41 -15.95 -44.12
N SER A 9 -43.96 -16.96 -44.80
CA SER A 9 -45.27 -17.54 -44.45
C SER A 9 -45.24 -18.78 -43.55
N GLU A 10 -44.08 -19.18 -43.01
CA GLU A 10 -44.00 -20.28 -42.03
C GLU A 10 -43.19 -19.86 -40.80
N LEU A 11 -43.77 -18.99 -39.99
CA LEU A 11 -43.38 -18.84 -38.59
C LEU A 11 -44.58 -19.26 -37.74
N ALA A 12 -44.66 -20.56 -37.45
CA ALA A 12 -45.59 -21.08 -36.46
C ALA A 12 -45.07 -20.75 -35.06
N GLN A 13 -45.90 -20.10 -34.24
CA GLN A 13 -45.57 -19.82 -32.85
C GLN A 13 -45.57 -21.13 -32.06
N VAL A 14 -44.38 -21.65 -31.76
CA VAL A 14 -44.22 -22.81 -30.87
C VAL A 14 -44.43 -22.34 -29.43
N VAL A 15 -45.48 -22.84 -28.78
CA VAL A 15 -45.71 -22.64 -27.34
C VAL A 15 -44.60 -23.38 -26.58
N PRO A 16 -43.88 -22.73 -25.65
CA PRO A 16 -42.83 -23.41 -24.90
C PRO A 16 -43.43 -24.54 -24.06
N GLU A 17 -42.88 -25.74 -24.19
CA GLU A 17 -43.21 -26.86 -23.31
C GLU A 17 -42.86 -26.47 -21.86
N PRO A 18 -43.75 -26.74 -20.88
CA PRO A 18 -43.43 -26.52 -19.48
C PRO A 18 -42.19 -27.32 -19.11
N ILE A 19 -41.14 -26.62 -18.66
CA ILE A 19 -40.00 -27.27 -18.04
C ILE A 19 -40.51 -27.90 -16.75
N GLU A 20 -40.58 -29.24 -16.71
CA GLU A 20 -40.72 -29.96 -15.46
C GLU A 20 -39.46 -29.70 -14.65
N ILE A 21 -39.52 -28.69 -13.78
CA ILE A 21 -38.52 -28.49 -12.74
C ILE A 21 -38.63 -29.76 -11.87
N PRO A 22 -37.59 -30.59 -11.77
CA PRO A 22 -37.60 -31.70 -10.82
C PRO A 22 -37.95 -31.09 -9.48
N LYS A 23 -39.01 -31.59 -8.82
CA LYS A 23 -39.34 -31.17 -7.45
C LYS A 23 -38.03 -31.25 -6.68
N GLU A 24 -37.51 -30.11 -6.26
CA GLU A 24 -36.41 -30.04 -5.32
C GLU A 24 -36.82 -30.93 -4.16
N GLY A 25 -36.25 -32.14 -4.10
CA GLY A 25 -36.11 -32.83 -2.84
C GLY A 25 -35.48 -31.78 -1.95
N THR A 26 -36.21 -31.40 -0.89
CA THR A 26 -35.67 -30.59 0.20
C THR A 26 -34.22 -31.00 0.37
N PRO A 27 -33.22 -30.12 0.16
CA PRO A 27 -31.86 -30.51 0.38
C PRO A 27 -31.85 -30.98 1.82
N GLU A 28 -31.64 -32.29 2.03
CA GLU A 28 -31.18 -32.80 3.30
C GLU A 28 -30.03 -31.86 3.62
N SER A 29 -30.23 -31.07 4.68
CA SER A 29 -29.19 -30.17 5.13
C SER A 29 -28.04 -31.08 5.48
N GLU A 30 -27.10 -31.27 4.55
CA GLU A 30 -25.80 -31.82 4.84
C GLU A 30 -25.30 -30.92 5.96
N SER A 31 -25.40 -31.43 7.18
CA SER A 31 -24.85 -30.78 8.35
C SER A 31 -23.37 -30.84 8.08
N PHE A 32 -22.85 -29.80 7.44
CA PHE A 32 -21.42 -29.59 7.26
C PHE A 32 -20.85 -29.73 8.66
N ASN A 33 -20.22 -30.88 8.92
CA ASN A 33 -19.56 -31.16 10.17
C ASN A 33 -18.39 -30.18 10.25
N VAL A 34 -18.64 -29.01 10.84
CA VAL A 34 -17.63 -28.02 11.14
C VAL A 34 -16.73 -28.67 12.17
N THR A 35 -15.61 -29.22 11.71
CA THR A 35 -14.61 -29.80 12.60
C THR A 35 -14.18 -28.75 13.63
N PRO A 36 -13.92 -29.12 14.90
CA PRO A 36 -13.53 -28.16 15.94
C PRO A 36 -12.34 -27.25 15.58
N ASP A 37 -11.45 -27.73 14.70
CA ASP A 37 -10.28 -27.01 14.18
C ASP A 37 -10.68 -25.74 13.39
N ASP A 38 -11.78 -25.77 12.63
CA ASP A 38 -12.24 -24.61 11.85
C ASP A 38 -12.62 -23.41 12.73
N ASN A 39 -13.11 -23.66 13.95
CA ASN A 39 -13.48 -22.60 14.89
C ASN A 39 -12.26 -21.91 15.50
N VAL A 40 -11.17 -22.65 15.75
CA VAL A 40 -9.90 -22.09 16.26
C VAL A 40 -9.25 -21.22 15.20
N TRP A 41 -9.12 -21.70 13.96
CA TRP A 41 -8.54 -20.92 12.86
C TRP A 41 -9.33 -19.66 12.54
N LYS A 42 -10.67 -19.71 12.56
CA LYS A 42 -11.50 -18.51 12.38
C LYS A 42 -11.22 -17.45 13.46
N ARG A 43 -11.06 -17.88 14.72
CA ARG A 43 -10.71 -16.98 15.84
C ARG A 43 -9.31 -16.37 15.65
N ILE A 44 -8.32 -17.18 15.28
CA ILE A 44 -6.95 -16.72 15.02
C ILE A 44 -6.94 -15.68 13.89
N ILE A 45 -7.58 -15.96 12.75
CA ILE A 45 -7.66 -15.04 11.61
C ILE A 45 -8.33 -13.72 12.03
N LYS A 46 -9.44 -13.78 12.78
CA LYS A 46 -10.13 -12.58 13.29
C LYS A 46 -9.23 -11.74 14.20
N LYS A 47 -8.45 -12.38 15.08
CA LYS A 47 -7.48 -11.70 15.95
C LYS A 47 -6.33 -11.10 15.16
N LEU A 48 -5.73 -11.83 14.23
CA LEU A 48 -4.66 -11.31 13.36
C LEU A 48 -5.12 -10.10 12.54
N ARG A 49 -6.32 -10.16 11.93
CA ARG A 49 -6.91 -9.01 11.21
C ARG A 49 -7.14 -7.80 12.13
N SER A 50 -7.52 -8.05 13.38
CA SER A 50 -7.70 -6.98 14.38
C SER A 50 -6.36 -6.36 14.77
N ILE A 51 -5.35 -7.18 15.05
CA ILE A 51 -3.98 -6.73 15.35
C ILE A 51 -3.45 -5.88 14.19
N GLN A 52 -3.55 -6.38 12.95
CA GLN A 52 -3.11 -5.65 11.75
C GLN A 52 -3.78 -4.28 11.60
N LYS A 53 -5.09 -4.20 11.90
CA LYS A 53 -5.86 -2.95 11.83
C LYS A 53 -5.47 -1.98 12.92
N TYR A 54 -5.45 -2.41 14.18
CA TYR A 54 -5.22 -1.50 15.30
C TYR A 54 -3.77 -1.04 15.42
N SER A 55 -2.81 -1.89 15.06
CA SER A 55 -1.41 -1.47 14.99
C SER A 55 -1.19 -0.42 13.91
N ALA A 56 -1.91 -0.47 12.78
CA ALA A 56 -1.81 0.56 11.74
C ALA A 56 -2.22 1.96 12.22
N TYR A 57 -3.21 2.07 13.11
CA TYR A 57 -3.60 3.36 13.70
C TYR A 57 -2.54 3.92 14.65
N GLY A 58 -1.82 3.05 15.38
CA GLY A 58 -0.71 3.47 16.22
C GLY A 58 0.42 4.12 15.41
N PHE A 59 0.75 3.55 14.26
CA PHE A 59 1.78 4.10 13.36
C PHE A 59 1.41 5.47 12.75
N LEU A 60 0.11 5.79 12.65
CA LEU A 60 -0.37 6.99 11.98
C LEU A 60 0.12 8.29 12.65
N GLY A 61 0.34 8.27 13.97
CA GLY A 61 0.90 9.43 14.69
C GLY A 61 2.32 9.78 14.23
N PHE A 62 3.21 8.77 14.18
CA PHE A 62 4.55 8.95 13.62
C PHE A 62 4.49 9.39 12.16
N PHE A 63 3.69 8.69 11.34
CA PHE A 63 3.56 9.00 9.92
C PHE A 63 3.13 10.46 9.70
N GLY A 64 2.17 10.96 10.48
CA GLY A 64 1.71 12.35 10.42
C GLY A 64 2.81 13.36 10.76
N LEU A 65 3.51 13.17 11.89
CA LEU A 65 4.62 14.06 12.29
C LEU A 65 5.76 14.06 11.28
N HIS A 66 6.10 12.88 10.77
CA HIS A 66 7.18 12.71 9.80
C HIS A 66 6.81 13.34 8.44
N VAL A 67 5.64 13.04 7.88
CA VAL A 67 5.15 13.66 6.62
C VAL A 67 5.03 15.18 6.77
N THR A 68 4.56 15.68 7.90
CA THR A 68 4.42 17.13 8.12
C THR A 68 5.77 17.83 8.05
N SER A 69 6.77 17.33 8.77
CA SER A 69 8.09 17.96 8.85
C SER A 69 8.95 17.75 7.59
N THR A 70 8.81 16.61 6.91
CA THR A 70 9.69 16.23 5.78
C THR A 70 9.09 16.48 4.40
N ILE A 71 7.77 16.60 4.29
CA ILE A 71 7.07 16.73 3.00
C ILE A 71 6.21 17.99 2.97
N VAL A 72 5.33 18.19 3.96
CA VAL A 72 4.39 19.32 3.94
C VAL A 72 5.13 20.65 4.09
N ALA A 73 5.86 20.84 5.18
CA ALA A 73 6.58 22.07 5.47
C ALA A 73 7.55 22.51 4.34
N PRO A 74 8.45 21.64 3.86
CA PRO A 74 9.30 21.98 2.71
C PRO A 74 8.48 22.11 1.42
N GLY A 75 7.46 21.28 1.21
CA GLY A 75 6.64 21.27 0.00
C GLY A 75 5.81 22.54 -0.20
N ILE A 76 5.31 23.16 0.87
CA ILE A 76 4.60 24.45 0.82
C ILE A 76 5.54 25.66 0.74
N GLY A 77 6.85 25.44 0.88
CA GLY A 77 7.84 26.46 0.59
C GLY A 77 8.44 27.18 1.80
N LEU A 78 8.34 26.62 3.02
CA LEU A 78 9.01 27.20 4.20
C LEU A 78 10.53 27.30 4.01
N SER A 79 11.17 28.22 4.76
CA SER A 79 12.62 28.42 4.70
C SER A 79 13.39 27.18 5.16
N PRO A 80 14.64 26.98 4.71
CA PRO A 80 15.46 25.85 5.15
C PRO A 80 15.60 25.77 6.67
N GLU A 81 15.75 26.91 7.34
CA GLU A 81 15.92 27.01 8.78
C GLU A 81 14.64 26.56 9.50
N THR A 82 13.47 27.10 9.11
CA THR A 82 12.18 26.71 9.70
C THR A 82 11.85 25.24 9.44
N CYS A 83 12.20 24.71 8.26
CA CYS A 83 12.03 23.29 7.98
C CYS A 83 12.90 22.43 8.91
N GLN A 84 14.15 22.84 9.14
CA GLN A 84 15.08 22.14 10.02
C GLN A 84 14.59 22.16 11.48
N ASP A 85 14.18 23.32 11.98
CA ASP A 85 13.64 23.47 13.35
C ASP A 85 12.39 22.60 13.54
N LEU A 86 11.46 22.62 12.58
CA LEU A 86 10.25 21.80 12.64
C LEU A 86 10.57 20.30 12.59
N PHE A 87 11.53 19.90 11.76
CA PHE A 87 12.00 18.52 11.68
C PHE A 87 12.59 18.06 13.01
N GLU A 88 13.45 18.87 13.63
CA GLU A 88 14.04 18.54 14.92
C GLU A 88 13.00 18.49 16.05
N MET A 89 12.03 19.42 16.04
CA MET A 89 10.92 19.41 16.98
C MET A 89 10.10 18.13 16.86
N CYS A 90 9.67 17.74 15.65
CA CYS A 90 8.97 16.48 15.43
C CYS A 90 9.82 15.28 15.83
N ARG A 91 11.11 15.29 15.49
CA ARG A 91 12.06 14.23 15.82
C ARG A 91 12.20 14.02 17.32
N ASN A 92 12.29 15.10 18.10
CA ASN A 92 12.34 15.01 19.55
C ASN A 92 11.08 14.38 20.15
N VAL A 93 9.91 14.58 19.52
CA VAL A 93 8.66 13.92 19.95
C VAL A 93 8.71 12.42 19.71
N TYR A 94 9.01 11.98 18.48
CA TYR A 94 8.91 10.56 18.14
C TYR A 94 10.15 9.71 18.46
N LEU A 95 11.30 10.32 18.75
CA LEU A 95 12.47 9.65 19.34
C LEU A 95 12.45 9.64 20.87
N GLY A 96 11.39 10.15 21.50
CA GLY A 96 11.20 10.02 22.95
C GLY A 96 11.20 8.53 23.37
N PRO A 97 11.74 8.17 24.54
CA PRO A 97 11.95 6.77 24.95
C PRO A 97 10.69 5.89 24.87
N ILE A 98 9.52 6.47 25.14
CA ILE A 98 8.22 5.78 25.04
C ILE A 98 7.77 5.68 23.58
N PHE A 99 7.91 6.75 22.80
CA PHE A 99 7.40 6.80 21.43
C PHE A 99 8.20 5.94 20.46
N GLU A 100 9.53 5.96 20.52
CA GLU A 100 10.36 5.28 19.53
C GLU A 100 10.13 3.76 19.55
N TYR A 101 10.33 3.15 20.72
CA TYR A 101 10.29 1.70 20.86
C TYR A 101 8.86 1.15 20.79
N SER A 102 7.92 1.76 21.52
CA SER A 102 6.56 1.20 21.64
C SER A 102 5.64 1.59 20.49
N MET A 103 5.73 2.81 19.96
CA MET A 103 4.79 3.27 18.94
C MET A 103 5.28 3.02 17.53
N ILE A 104 6.58 3.09 17.24
CA ILE A 104 7.08 2.88 15.86
C ILE A 104 7.37 1.40 15.64
N TYR A 105 8.35 0.83 16.36
CA TYR A 105 8.81 -0.53 16.07
C TYR A 105 7.77 -1.59 16.38
N THR A 106 7.10 -1.52 17.54
CA THR A 106 6.07 -2.51 17.87
C THR A 106 4.87 -2.45 16.91
N THR A 107 4.38 -1.25 16.55
CA THR A 107 3.20 -1.16 15.67
C THR A 107 3.51 -1.61 14.25
N VAL A 108 4.67 -1.23 13.71
CA VAL A 108 5.15 -1.70 12.40
C VAL A 108 5.35 -3.21 12.42
N GLY A 109 6.04 -3.74 13.43
CA GLY A 109 6.29 -5.17 13.59
C GLY A 109 4.99 -5.97 13.67
N LEU A 110 4.03 -5.53 14.48
CA LEU A 110 2.71 -6.16 14.59
C LEU A 110 1.92 -6.06 13.28
N HIS A 111 1.95 -4.91 12.59
CA HIS A 111 1.25 -4.72 11.32
C HIS A 111 1.81 -5.63 10.21
N VAL A 112 3.12 -5.60 10.02
CA VAL A 112 3.80 -6.38 8.98
C VAL A 112 3.73 -7.87 9.33
N GLY A 113 4.03 -8.25 10.58
CA GLY A 113 4.01 -9.63 11.04
C GLY A 113 2.64 -10.29 10.92
N SER A 114 1.57 -9.63 11.39
CA SER A 114 0.20 -10.13 11.24
C SER A 114 -0.22 -10.21 9.77
N GLY A 115 0.18 -9.24 8.95
CA GLY A 115 -0.06 -9.25 7.51
C GLY A 115 0.65 -10.40 6.79
N ILE A 116 1.89 -10.71 7.13
CA ILE A 116 2.63 -11.85 6.57
C ILE A 116 1.96 -13.16 7.00
N ALA A 117 1.63 -13.29 8.30
CA ALA A 117 0.98 -14.48 8.83
C ALA A 117 -0.36 -14.78 8.13
N LEU A 118 -1.21 -13.75 7.94
CA LEU A 118 -2.47 -13.89 7.21
C LEU A 118 -2.25 -14.38 5.77
N ARG A 119 -1.24 -13.87 5.07
CA ARG A 119 -0.93 -14.30 3.69
C ARG A 119 -0.40 -15.73 3.63
N CYS A 120 0.40 -16.16 4.60
CA CYS A 120 0.85 -17.55 4.69
C CYS A 120 -0.34 -18.50 4.94
N ILE A 121 -1.31 -18.10 5.78
CA ILE A 121 -2.54 -18.88 6.02
C ILE A 121 -3.42 -18.91 4.76
N ASP A 122 -3.64 -17.76 4.14
CA ASP A 122 -4.51 -17.63 2.97
C ASP A 122 -3.93 -18.34 1.75
N THR A 123 -2.62 -18.31 1.51
CA THR A 123 -1.97 -19.01 0.39
C THR A 123 -2.15 -20.53 0.48
N ARG A 124 -2.14 -21.10 1.70
CA ARG A 124 -2.38 -22.52 1.95
C ARG A 124 -3.84 -22.89 1.68
N LYS A 125 -4.81 -22.05 2.07
CA LYS A 125 -6.24 -22.26 1.79
C LYS A 125 -6.58 -22.04 0.31
N TYR A 126 -6.03 -21.00 -0.31
CA TYR A 126 -6.27 -20.68 -1.72
C TYR A 126 -5.74 -21.78 -2.64
N ARG A 127 -4.59 -22.41 -2.35
CA ARG A 127 -4.12 -23.59 -3.09
C ARG A 127 -5.11 -24.77 -3.03
N LYS A 128 -5.76 -25.00 -1.88
CA LYS A 128 -6.79 -26.03 -1.72
C LYS A 128 -8.08 -25.68 -2.48
N THR A 129 -8.58 -24.45 -2.34
CA THR A 129 -9.83 -24.00 -2.96
C THR A 129 -9.70 -23.74 -4.47
N PHE A 130 -8.56 -23.26 -4.98
CA PHE A 130 -8.35 -23.01 -6.41
C PHE A 130 -8.32 -24.31 -7.22
N SER A 131 -7.81 -25.41 -6.64
CA SER A 131 -7.96 -26.76 -7.21
C SER A 131 -9.41 -27.21 -7.35
N GLN A 132 -10.32 -26.63 -6.56
CA GLN A 132 -11.75 -26.95 -6.54
C GLN A 132 -12.59 -25.98 -7.39
N LYS A 133 -12.21 -24.70 -7.42
CA LYS A 133 -12.96 -23.59 -8.04
C LYS A 133 -12.68 -23.39 -9.54
N GLN A 134 -11.75 -24.14 -10.13
CA GLN A 134 -11.58 -24.20 -11.60
C GLN A 134 -12.82 -24.77 -12.32
N LYS A 135 -13.82 -25.29 -11.59
CA LYS A 135 -15.09 -25.80 -12.11
C LYS A 135 -16.28 -24.82 -12.11
N GLU A 136 -16.20 -23.65 -11.46
CA GLU A 136 -17.35 -22.74 -11.38
C GLU A 136 -17.07 -21.33 -11.91
N ILE A 137 -18.00 -20.90 -12.75
CA ILE A 137 -17.96 -19.72 -13.61
C ILE A 137 -17.89 -18.43 -12.77
N ILE A 138 -17.19 -17.45 -13.34
CA ILE A 138 -16.88 -16.15 -12.76
C ILE A 138 -18.18 -15.34 -12.55
N ILE A 139 -18.71 -15.36 -11.33
CA ILE A 139 -19.78 -14.44 -10.89
C ILE A 139 -19.17 -13.09 -10.47
N LYS A 140 -19.83 -12.05 -10.97
CA LYS A 140 -19.52 -10.62 -10.94
C LYS A 140 -19.94 -10.00 -9.60
N ASP A 141 -19.18 -10.25 -8.54
CA ASP A 141 -19.46 -9.64 -7.22
C ASP A 141 -18.65 -8.36 -6.99
N GLY A 142 -19.36 -7.26 -6.72
CA GLY A 142 -18.82 -5.94 -6.40
C GLY A 142 -18.22 -5.81 -4.99
N GLU A 143 -18.13 -6.89 -4.23
CA GLU A 143 -17.62 -6.94 -2.84
C GLU A 143 -16.22 -7.58 -2.72
N ARG A 144 -15.52 -7.82 -3.83
CA ARG A 144 -14.23 -8.52 -3.74
C ARG A 144 -13.14 -7.63 -3.11
N ASP A 145 -12.45 -8.20 -2.13
CA ASP A 145 -11.27 -7.66 -1.43
C ASP A 145 -10.06 -7.38 -2.37
N ASP A 146 -10.15 -7.78 -3.65
CA ASP A 146 -9.18 -7.50 -4.72
C ASP A 146 -9.37 -6.12 -5.38
N ILE A 147 -10.50 -5.47 -5.10
CA ILE A 147 -10.84 -4.12 -5.54
C ILE A 147 -10.10 -3.15 -4.61
N GLY A 148 -8.91 -2.73 -4.99
CA GLY A 148 -8.28 -1.53 -4.40
C GLY A 148 -9.13 -0.28 -4.63
N LEU A 149 -8.52 0.92 -4.62
CA LEU A 149 -9.25 2.15 -4.96
C LEU A 149 -9.85 2.16 -6.41
N GLY A 150 -9.62 1.12 -7.22
CA GLY A 150 -10.05 0.98 -8.61
C GLY A 150 -9.01 1.57 -9.57
N GLY A 151 -8.88 1.04 -10.79
CA GLY A 151 -7.93 1.63 -11.76
C GLY A 151 -8.32 3.06 -12.16
N LEU A 152 -7.39 3.83 -12.73
CA LEU A 152 -7.65 5.18 -13.28
C LEU A 152 -8.85 5.19 -14.26
N GLY A 153 -9.08 4.09 -14.99
CA GLY A 153 -10.26 3.93 -15.86
C GLY A 153 -11.60 3.97 -15.12
N THR A 154 -11.68 3.44 -13.89
CA THR A 154 -12.90 3.54 -13.05
C THR A 154 -13.12 4.97 -12.57
N LEU A 155 -12.04 5.72 -12.39
CA LEU A 155 -12.04 7.13 -11.99
C LEU A 155 -12.57 8.04 -13.11
N LEU A 156 -12.25 7.70 -14.36
CA LEU A 156 -12.69 8.39 -15.58
C LEU A 156 -14.02 7.89 -16.15
N GLY A 157 -14.71 6.96 -15.47
CA GLY A 157 -15.98 6.41 -15.94
C GLY A 157 -15.87 5.44 -17.12
N LEU A 158 -14.65 5.06 -17.53
CA LEU A 158 -14.35 4.14 -18.64
C LEU A 158 -14.50 2.66 -18.25
N GLY A 159 -15.21 2.38 -17.16
CA GLY A 159 -15.45 1.03 -16.64
C GLY A 159 -14.34 0.47 -15.75
N PHE A 160 -14.62 -0.70 -15.18
CA PHE A 160 -13.70 -1.42 -14.31
C PHE A 160 -12.77 -2.30 -15.16
N LYS A 161 -11.46 -2.04 -15.10
CA LYS A 161 -10.45 -3.00 -15.54
C LYS A 161 -9.73 -3.56 -14.32
N LYS A 162 -9.69 -4.89 -14.24
CA LYS A 162 -8.90 -5.61 -13.24
C LYS A 162 -7.43 -5.18 -13.39
N SER A 163 -6.75 -4.88 -12.27
CA SER A 163 -5.33 -4.52 -12.31
C SER A 163 -4.53 -5.68 -12.91
N TRP A 164 -3.57 -5.38 -13.79
CA TRP A 164 -2.73 -6.39 -14.44
C TRP A 164 -2.14 -7.39 -13.44
N ILE A 165 -1.71 -6.89 -12.28
CA ILE A 165 -1.17 -7.70 -11.18
C ILE A 165 -2.23 -8.67 -10.63
N SER A 166 -3.45 -8.21 -10.37
CA SER A 166 -4.53 -9.07 -9.84
C SER A 166 -5.09 -10.05 -10.88
N THR A 167 -4.83 -9.81 -12.17
CA THR A 167 -5.17 -10.75 -13.26
C THR A 167 -4.17 -11.90 -13.31
N HIS A 168 -2.87 -11.61 -13.26
CA HIS A 168 -1.82 -12.64 -13.31
C HIS A 168 -1.57 -13.33 -11.95
N PHE A 169 -1.78 -12.62 -10.84
CA PHE A 169 -1.58 -13.11 -9.48
C PHE A 169 -2.86 -12.87 -8.66
N PRO A 170 -3.83 -13.80 -8.69
CA PRO A 170 -5.14 -13.62 -8.06
C PRO A 170 -5.08 -13.41 -6.53
N SER A 171 -3.96 -13.75 -5.88
CA SER A 171 -3.71 -13.50 -4.45
C SER A 171 -3.08 -12.12 -4.16
N LEU A 172 -2.61 -11.38 -5.17
CA LEU A 172 -1.96 -10.08 -5.01
C LEU A 172 -2.91 -8.93 -5.32
N THR A 173 -3.55 -8.43 -4.28
CA THR A 173 -4.35 -7.21 -4.35
C THR A 173 -3.42 -5.98 -4.50
N PRO A 174 -3.88 -4.86 -5.10
CA PRO A 174 -3.09 -3.62 -5.19
C PRO A 174 -2.60 -3.11 -3.83
N LEU A 175 -3.40 -3.29 -2.78
CA LEU A 175 -3.01 -2.94 -1.41
C LEU A 175 -1.87 -3.83 -0.88
N THR A 176 -1.89 -5.13 -1.19
CA THR A 176 -0.79 -6.03 -0.83
C THR A 176 0.47 -5.73 -1.63
N PHE A 177 0.33 -5.50 -2.93
CA PHE A 177 1.45 -5.17 -3.81
C PHE A 177 2.16 -3.88 -3.39
N SER A 178 1.39 -2.81 -3.11
CA SER A 178 1.95 -1.59 -2.53
C SER A 178 2.65 -1.84 -1.20
N GLY A 179 2.15 -2.76 -0.36
CA GLY A 179 2.82 -3.16 0.87
C GLY A 179 4.23 -3.73 0.66
N TYR A 180 4.43 -4.55 -0.38
CA TYR A 180 5.76 -5.11 -0.70
C TYR A 180 6.73 -4.04 -1.21
N ILE A 181 6.27 -3.16 -2.10
CA ILE A 181 7.10 -2.05 -2.59
C ILE A 181 7.45 -1.09 -1.45
N MET A 182 6.46 -0.78 -0.60
CA MET A 182 6.66 0.06 0.58
C MET A 182 7.67 -0.59 1.54
N PHE A 183 7.59 -1.90 1.78
CA PHE A 183 8.56 -2.59 2.65
C PHE A 183 10.00 -2.46 2.12
N LEU A 184 10.22 -2.69 0.82
CA LEU A 184 11.55 -2.57 0.22
C LEU A 184 12.10 -1.14 0.33
N SER A 185 11.30 -0.15 -0.09
CA SER A 185 11.71 1.25 -0.06
C SER A 185 11.85 1.80 1.37
N LEU A 186 11.03 1.34 2.31
CA LEU A 186 11.15 1.66 3.73
C LEU A 186 12.42 1.06 4.35
N ALA A 187 12.75 -0.19 4.02
CA ALA A 187 13.98 -0.83 4.48
C ALA A 187 15.21 -0.06 3.98
N PHE A 188 15.22 0.37 2.70
CA PHE A 188 16.27 1.20 2.14
C PHE A 188 16.39 2.56 2.86
N HIS A 189 15.26 3.24 3.07
CA HIS A 189 15.21 4.50 3.82
C HIS A 189 15.69 4.33 5.27
N PHE A 190 15.20 3.31 5.97
CA PHE A 190 15.61 3.00 7.35
C PHE A 190 17.10 2.70 7.44
N PHE A 191 17.64 1.97 6.47
CA PHE A 191 19.06 1.69 6.41
C PHE A 191 19.88 2.98 6.27
N LYS A 192 19.58 3.82 5.26
CA LYS A 192 20.33 5.05 4.99
C LYS A 192 20.17 6.11 6.08
N MET A 193 19.00 6.23 6.70
CA MET A 193 18.70 7.30 7.66
C MET A 193 18.91 6.91 9.13
N ARG A 194 19.02 5.61 9.45
CA ARG A 194 19.13 5.13 10.84
C ARG A 194 20.28 4.14 11.02
N VAL A 195 20.31 3.05 10.25
CA VAL A 195 21.29 1.98 10.46
C VAL A 195 22.71 2.42 10.10
N ALA A 196 22.91 3.02 8.93
CA ALA A 196 24.24 3.45 8.50
C ALA A 196 24.89 4.48 9.46
N PRO A 197 24.17 5.51 9.94
CA PRO A 197 24.69 6.40 10.98
C PRO A 197 25.05 5.68 12.28
N ILE A 198 24.19 4.78 12.77
CA ILE A 198 24.43 4.01 14.00
C ILE A 198 25.69 3.15 13.86
N LEU A 199 25.92 2.54 12.70
CA LEU A 199 27.11 1.71 12.47
C LEU A 199 28.41 2.53 12.46
N ILE A 200 28.36 3.83 12.18
CA ILE A 200 29.54 4.68 12.06
C ILE A 200 29.78 5.49 13.34
N ASP A 201 28.75 6.08 13.93
CA ASP A 201 28.86 6.98 15.09
C ASP A 201 28.20 6.44 16.37
N GLY A 202 27.55 5.27 16.32
CA GLY A 202 26.82 4.70 17.46
C GLY A 202 25.44 5.33 17.70
N ASP A 203 25.08 6.40 16.98
CA ASP A 203 23.76 7.03 17.03
C ASP A 203 23.31 7.56 15.65
N SER A 204 22.15 8.20 15.58
CA SER A 204 21.65 8.89 14.38
C SER A 204 21.26 10.35 14.65
N SER A 205 21.89 10.96 15.66
CA SER A 205 21.64 12.33 16.12
C SER A 205 21.97 13.37 15.04
N LEU A 206 22.98 13.11 14.21
CA LEU A 206 23.42 13.98 13.12
C LEU A 206 22.50 13.96 11.88
N ILE A 207 21.48 13.11 11.86
CA ILE A 207 20.56 13.01 10.72
C ILE A 207 19.56 14.18 10.73
N THR A 208 19.77 15.08 9.78
CA THR A 208 19.06 16.35 9.58
C THR A 208 18.50 16.44 8.15
N LEU A 209 17.71 17.47 7.83
CA LEU A 209 17.29 17.69 6.44
C LEU A 209 18.49 18.06 5.55
N ARG A 210 19.55 18.63 6.12
CA ARG A 210 20.82 18.84 5.44
C ARG A 210 21.49 17.50 5.06
N TYR A 211 21.42 16.47 5.90
CA TYR A 211 21.85 15.12 5.49
C TYR A 211 21.05 14.60 4.28
N VAL A 212 19.74 14.85 4.23
CA VAL A 212 18.90 14.47 3.08
C VAL A 212 19.36 15.16 1.79
N THR A 213 19.82 16.42 1.86
CA THR A 213 20.46 17.10 0.72
C THR A 213 21.69 16.35 0.22
N HIS A 214 22.57 15.88 1.11
CA HIS A 214 23.71 15.03 0.72
C HIS A 214 23.24 13.72 0.09
N TYR A 215 22.27 13.05 0.71
CA TYR A 215 21.69 11.80 0.22
C TYR A 215 21.13 11.91 -1.21
N LEU A 216 20.51 13.05 -1.56
CA LEU A 216 19.98 13.28 -2.91
C LEU A 216 21.06 13.68 -3.93
N LYS A 217 22.13 14.35 -3.48
CA LYS A 217 23.16 14.94 -4.36
C LYS A 217 24.43 14.11 -4.49
N GLN A 218 24.64 13.14 -3.61
CA GLN A 218 25.88 12.38 -3.51
C GLN A 218 25.58 10.89 -3.27
N SER A 219 26.42 10.04 -3.86
CA SER A 219 26.35 8.60 -3.69
C SER A 219 27.67 7.96 -4.06
N HIS A 220 28.01 6.85 -3.39
CA HIS A 220 29.17 6.03 -3.72
C HIS A 220 29.16 5.60 -5.20
N TYR A 221 28.01 5.12 -5.70
CA TYR A 221 27.81 4.74 -7.10
C TYR A 221 27.56 5.91 -8.08
N GLY A 222 28.00 7.13 -7.74
CA GLY A 222 27.89 8.29 -8.61
C GLY A 222 26.45 8.60 -9.06
N THR A 223 26.25 8.86 -10.35
CA THR A 223 24.94 9.26 -10.91
C THR A 223 23.86 8.19 -10.77
N ALA A 224 24.21 6.91 -10.96
CA ALA A 224 23.26 5.82 -10.78
C ALA A 224 22.77 5.73 -9.33
N GLY A 225 23.68 5.85 -8.36
CA GLY A 225 23.31 5.84 -6.95
C GLY A 225 22.44 7.02 -6.52
N LYS A 226 22.72 8.23 -7.03
CA LYS A 226 21.83 9.40 -6.82
C LYS A 226 20.43 9.15 -7.37
N ALA A 227 20.32 8.55 -8.55
CA ALA A 227 19.03 8.20 -9.14
C ALA A 227 18.30 7.16 -8.28
N ILE A 228 19.00 6.12 -7.78
CA ILE A 228 18.43 5.13 -6.86
C ILE A 228 17.92 5.80 -5.59
N ASN A 229 18.71 6.67 -4.96
CA ASN A 229 18.33 7.38 -3.74
C ASN A 229 17.04 8.20 -3.94
N TYR A 230 16.97 8.93 -5.06
CA TYR A 230 15.78 9.71 -5.42
C TYR A 230 14.58 8.79 -5.69
N ILE A 231 14.74 7.76 -6.50
CA ILE A 231 13.66 6.82 -6.85
C ILE A 231 13.13 6.10 -5.62
N MET A 232 14.01 5.63 -4.72
CA MET A 232 13.58 4.93 -3.50
C MET A 232 12.81 5.85 -2.56
N LEU A 233 13.21 7.12 -2.41
CA LEU A 233 12.49 8.08 -1.59
C LEU A 233 11.14 8.49 -2.23
N LEU A 234 11.10 8.63 -3.56
CA LEU A 234 9.87 8.89 -4.29
C LEU A 234 8.90 7.70 -4.20
N LEU A 235 9.40 6.48 -4.35
CA LEU A 235 8.61 5.25 -4.21
C LEU A 235 8.07 5.14 -2.78
N LEU A 236 8.91 5.32 -1.77
CA LEU A 236 8.48 5.26 -0.37
C LEU A 236 7.35 6.26 -0.10
N SER A 237 7.53 7.52 -0.51
CA SER A 237 6.54 8.56 -0.27
C SER A 237 5.23 8.28 -1.02
N GLY A 238 5.26 8.11 -2.35
CA GLY A 238 4.05 7.87 -3.14
C GLY A 238 3.31 6.58 -2.76
N VAL A 239 4.04 5.47 -2.59
CA VAL A 239 3.44 4.18 -2.25
C VAL A 239 2.90 4.17 -0.82
N SER A 240 3.57 4.84 0.13
CA SER A 240 3.05 4.95 1.50
C SER A 240 1.72 5.70 1.54
N PHE A 241 1.57 6.82 0.82
CA PHE A 241 0.29 7.52 0.74
C PHE A 241 -0.82 6.64 0.17
N TYR A 242 -0.53 5.92 -0.92
CA TYR A 242 -1.49 4.98 -1.48
C TYR A 242 -1.87 3.89 -0.47
N HIS A 243 -0.88 3.27 0.18
CA HIS A 243 -1.09 2.16 1.10
C HIS A 243 -1.89 2.58 2.34
N VAL A 244 -1.52 3.72 2.93
CA VAL A 244 -2.19 4.28 4.11
C VAL A 244 -3.64 4.68 3.78
N VAL A 245 -3.86 5.47 2.72
CA VAL A 245 -5.20 5.93 2.36
C VAL A 245 -6.09 4.76 1.94
N SER A 246 -5.59 3.85 1.12
CA SER A 246 -6.33 2.65 0.70
C SER A 246 -6.65 1.73 1.90
N GLY A 247 -5.71 1.56 2.83
CA GLY A 247 -5.90 0.78 4.05
C GLY A 247 -6.97 1.38 4.97
N LEU A 248 -6.93 2.70 5.19
CA LEU A 248 -7.94 3.42 5.96
C LEU A 248 -9.34 3.27 5.35
N PHE A 249 -9.45 3.39 4.04
CA PHE A 249 -10.71 3.23 3.32
C PHE A 249 -11.26 1.81 3.42
N LYS A 250 -10.37 0.81 3.30
CA LYS A 250 -10.72 -0.60 3.55
C LYS A 250 -11.27 -0.80 4.96
N TYR A 251 -10.62 -0.25 5.97
CA TYR A 251 -11.05 -0.41 7.37
C TYR A 251 -12.32 0.36 7.73
N ARG A 252 -12.60 1.46 7.03
CA ARG A 252 -13.83 2.25 7.16
C ARG A 252 -14.97 1.80 6.22
N ARG A 253 -14.73 0.80 5.37
CA ARG A 253 -15.67 0.31 4.34
C ARG A 253 -16.18 1.42 3.41
N GLN A 254 -15.33 2.39 3.08
CA GLN A 254 -15.69 3.52 2.22
C GLN A 254 -15.32 3.23 0.77
N PHE A 255 -16.30 2.78 -0.03
CA PHE A 255 -16.08 2.39 -1.43
C PHE A 255 -16.81 3.26 -2.47
N SER A 256 -17.46 4.34 -2.04
CA SER A 256 -18.18 5.24 -2.95
C SER A 256 -17.23 5.91 -3.95
N LEU A 257 -17.73 6.19 -5.16
CA LEU A 257 -16.94 6.86 -6.20
C LEU A 257 -16.44 8.23 -5.76
N ARG A 258 -17.27 8.99 -5.03
CA ARG A 258 -16.87 10.29 -4.46
C ARG A 258 -15.71 10.12 -3.48
N ALA A 259 -15.80 9.15 -2.57
CA ALA A 259 -14.73 8.88 -1.62
C ALA A 259 -13.43 8.46 -2.34
N LYS A 260 -13.53 7.60 -3.37
CA LYS A 260 -12.38 7.20 -4.19
C LYS A 260 -11.73 8.40 -4.89
N LYS A 261 -12.52 9.32 -5.46
CA LYS A 261 -12.00 10.57 -6.07
C LYS A 261 -11.24 11.41 -5.05
N ILE A 262 -11.80 11.60 -3.85
CA ILE A 262 -11.13 12.33 -2.76
C ILE A 262 -9.83 11.62 -2.36
N ALA A 263 -9.85 10.29 -2.21
CA ALA A 263 -8.66 9.51 -1.88
C ALA A 263 -7.53 9.72 -2.90
N TYR A 264 -7.82 9.63 -4.19
CA TYR A 264 -6.84 9.88 -5.24
C TYR A 264 -6.37 11.33 -5.29
N GLY A 265 -7.26 12.30 -5.01
CA GLY A 265 -6.88 13.70 -4.83
C GLY A 265 -5.85 13.86 -3.72
N VAL A 266 -6.13 13.31 -2.53
CA VAL A 266 -5.22 13.34 -1.37
C VAL A 266 -3.88 12.69 -1.71
N ILE A 267 -3.89 11.47 -2.27
CA ILE A 267 -2.65 10.76 -2.66
C ILE A 267 -1.86 11.59 -3.67
N GLY A 268 -2.52 12.16 -4.68
CA GLY A 268 -1.89 12.99 -5.70
C GLY A 268 -1.27 14.25 -5.12
N THR A 269 -1.99 14.98 -4.25
CA THR A 269 -1.50 16.19 -3.58
C THR A 269 -0.26 15.92 -2.74
N PHE A 270 -0.30 14.90 -1.87
CA PHE A 270 0.85 14.58 -1.03
C PHE A 270 2.04 14.05 -1.84
N THR A 271 1.79 13.28 -2.90
CA THR A 271 2.86 12.83 -3.81
C THR A 271 3.50 14.02 -4.55
N ALA A 272 2.70 14.98 -5.02
CA ALA A 272 3.20 16.20 -5.65
C ALA A 272 4.02 17.04 -4.65
N LEU A 273 3.55 17.20 -3.41
CA LEU A 273 4.30 17.87 -2.35
C LEU A 273 5.64 17.17 -2.07
N SER A 274 5.69 15.84 -2.07
CA SER A 274 6.95 15.10 -1.92
C SER A 274 7.95 15.43 -3.02
N VAL A 275 7.49 15.47 -4.28
CA VAL A 275 8.34 15.84 -5.42
C VAL A 275 8.88 17.26 -5.25
N VAL A 276 8.02 18.20 -4.86
CA VAL A 276 8.42 19.60 -4.60
C VAL A 276 9.43 19.68 -3.45
N ALA A 277 9.17 18.99 -2.33
CA ALA A 277 10.06 18.94 -1.18
C ALA A 277 11.45 18.39 -1.56
N MET A 278 11.50 17.25 -2.25
CA MET A 278 12.75 16.64 -2.72
C MET A 278 13.51 17.54 -3.70
N ALA A 279 12.80 18.21 -4.62
CA ALA A 279 13.41 19.17 -5.52
C ALA A 279 14.01 20.37 -4.78
N ARG A 280 13.35 20.84 -3.72
CA ARG A 280 13.87 21.92 -2.85
C ARG A 280 15.10 21.47 -2.06
N PHE A 281 15.05 20.31 -1.40
CA PHE A 281 16.20 19.75 -0.69
C PHE A 281 17.43 19.61 -1.59
N SER A 282 17.23 19.19 -2.85
CA SER A 282 18.32 19.04 -3.83
C SER A 282 18.96 20.38 -4.23
N ARG A 283 18.28 21.51 -4.02
CA ARG A 283 18.79 22.85 -4.30
C ARG A 283 19.52 23.48 -3.12
N TRP A 284 19.43 22.91 -1.92
CA TRP A 284 20.17 23.42 -0.77
C TRP A 284 21.68 23.20 -0.92
N ASN A 285 22.45 24.02 -0.22
CA ASN A 285 23.90 23.92 -0.17
C ASN A 285 24.31 22.64 0.58
N LEU A 286 25.41 22.03 0.14
CA LEU A 286 26.00 20.91 0.85
C LEU A 286 26.70 21.43 2.10
N GLU A 287 26.58 20.68 3.20
CA GLU A 287 27.40 20.88 4.38
C GLU A 287 28.87 20.61 4.08
N SER A 288 29.71 21.44 4.68
CA SER A 288 31.16 21.32 4.59
C SER A 288 31.75 21.03 5.98
N GLY A 289 33.09 20.98 6.08
CA GLY A 289 33.76 20.72 7.35
C GLY A 289 33.53 19.31 7.90
N PHE A 290 33.49 19.19 9.22
CA PHE A 290 33.34 17.91 9.91
C PHE A 290 32.01 17.22 9.60
N ILE A 291 30.90 17.97 9.68
CA ILE A 291 29.54 17.44 9.45
C ILE A 291 29.39 16.91 8.03
N GLY A 292 29.83 17.67 7.01
CA GLY A 292 29.79 17.22 5.63
C GLY A 292 30.62 15.95 5.39
N LYS A 293 31.81 15.85 5.99
CA LYS A 293 32.64 14.63 5.92
C LYS A 293 31.93 13.43 6.57
N GLN A 294 31.23 13.67 7.67
CA GLN A 294 30.53 12.62 8.39
C GLN A 294 29.33 12.09 7.57
N PHE A 295 28.56 12.98 6.95
CA PHE A 295 27.50 12.60 6.01
C PHE A 295 28.00 11.73 4.86
N MET A 296 29.17 12.05 4.32
CA MET A 296 29.80 11.26 3.25
C MET A 296 30.14 9.84 3.71
N LYS A 297 30.63 9.66 4.94
CA LYS A 297 30.88 8.31 5.49
C LYS A 297 29.61 7.48 5.52
N TYR A 298 28.49 8.05 5.99
CA TYR A 298 27.20 7.35 6.02
C TYR A 298 26.75 6.91 4.63
N LEU A 299 26.90 7.78 3.63
CA LEU A 299 26.48 7.50 2.27
C LEU A 299 27.35 6.46 1.56
N HIS A 300 28.60 6.30 1.98
CA HIS A 300 29.59 5.40 1.38
C HIS A 300 29.70 4.04 2.06
N LEU A 301 28.92 3.77 3.11
CA LEU A 301 28.92 2.47 3.77
C LEU A 301 28.52 1.35 2.79
N ILE A 302 27.58 1.65 1.88
CA ILE A 302 27.13 0.85 0.74
C ILE A 302 26.49 1.81 -0.26
#